data_AF-A0A2V5WWX5-F1
#
_entry.id   AF-A0A2V5WWX5-F1
#
_cell.length_a   1.000
_cell.length_b   1.000
_cell.length_c   1.000
_cell.angle_alpha   90.00
_cell.angle_beta   90.00
_cell.angle_gamma   90.00
#
_symmetry.space_group_name_H-M   'P 1'
#
loop_
_entity.id
_entity.type
_entity.pdbx_description
1 polymer ?
#
loop_
_entity_poly.entity_id
_entity_poly.type
_entity_poly.pdbx_seq_one_letter_code
_entity_poly.pdbx_strand_id
1 'polypeptide(L)'
;MRNRRLAFIAILAAGALAVCALLRPWSSGPSYQGKSAAQWLKLYRSSSIAEREDARDAFKALGDQAVPYLFSVLTRSRGLSLLRPYEKVWSKLQQPLRKILPRVSAGDTNSEAAKALLSDARPSAKVLMPRLKPWLSSPEHPRHGQALLLLGYVGEGAAEGVPFVIRALQNTNRYHRAFATQSIWKLGAEARAAVPALIGALDDP
;
A
#
# COMPACT_ATOMS: atom_id res chain seq x y z
N MET A 1 -43.46 31.59 -23.03
CA MET A 1 -43.28 30.15 -22.70
C MET A 1 -41.84 29.62 -22.86
N ARG A 2 -41.01 30.22 -23.74
CA ARG A 2 -39.62 29.76 -24.02
C ARG A 2 -38.64 29.86 -22.84
N ASN A 3 -38.76 30.90 -22.01
CA ASN A 3 -37.84 31.14 -20.88
C ASN A 3 -38.02 30.16 -19.71
N ARG A 4 -39.23 29.62 -19.51
CA ARG A 4 -39.50 28.62 -18.46
C ARG A 4 -38.90 27.26 -18.82
N ARG A 5 -38.87 26.90 -20.11
CA ARG A 5 -38.23 25.66 -20.59
C ARG A 5 -36.70 25.71 -20.45
N LEU A 6 -36.09 26.85 -20.73
CA LEU A 6 -34.64 27.05 -20.55
C LEU A 6 -34.22 26.99 -19.07
N ALA A 7 -35.02 27.57 -18.16
CA ALA A 7 -34.78 27.47 -16.72
C ALA A 7 -34.88 26.02 -16.22
N PHE A 8 -35.85 25.24 -16.70
CA PHE A 8 -35.99 23.81 -16.36
C PHE A 8 -34.81 22.96 -16.88
N ILE A 9 -34.33 23.21 -18.11
CA ILE A 9 -33.17 22.48 -18.67
C ILE A 9 -31.89 22.83 -17.89
N ALA A 10 -31.71 24.09 -17.50
CA ALA A 10 -30.56 24.50 -16.69
C ALA A 10 -30.54 23.85 -15.29
N ILE A 11 -31.72 23.72 -14.65
CA ILE A 11 -31.86 23.05 -13.35
C ILE A 11 -31.61 21.54 -13.47
N LEU A 12 -32.10 20.89 -14.53
CA LEU A 12 -31.83 19.48 -14.79
C LEU A 12 -30.36 19.21 -15.12
N ALA A 13 -29.71 20.10 -15.87
CA ALA A 13 -28.28 20.02 -16.17
C ALA A 13 -27.42 20.24 -14.90
N ALA A 14 -27.79 21.21 -14.06
CA ALA A 14 -27.13 21.44 -12.77
C ALA A 14 -27.34 20.26 -11.79
N GLY A 15 -28.54 19.67 -11.79
CA GLY A 15 -28.86 18.47 -11.02
C GLY A 15 -28.08 17.24 -11.51
N ALA A 16 -27.96 17.05 -12.82
CA ALA A 16 -27.16 15.97 -13.40
C ALA A 16 -25.66 16.15 -13.14
N LEU A 17 -25.15 17.39 -13.16
CA LEU A 17 -23.77 17.69 -12.78
C LEU A 17 -23.51 17.51 -11.28
N ALA A 18 -24.47 17.87 -10.42
CA ALA A 18 -24.40 17.63 -8.99
C ALA A 18 -24.46 16.13 -8.66
N VAL A 19 -25.32 15.37 -9.35
CA VAL A 19 -25.40 13.91 -9.23
C VAL A 19 -24.13 13.24 -9.78
N CYS A 20 -23.57 13.69 -10.90
CA CYS A 20 -22.26 13.20 -11.39
C CYS A 20 -21.09 13.57 -10.46
N ALA A 21 -21.15 14.71 -9.77
CA ALA A 21 -20.17 15.10 -8.76
C ALA A 21 -20.32 14.30 -7.45
N LEU A 22 -21.54 13.92 -7.08
CA LEU A 22 -21.86 13.03 -5.95
C LEU A 22 -21.60 11.55 -6.28
N LEU A 23 -21.64 11.18 -7.55
CA LEU A 23 -21.23 9.87 -8.07
C LEU A 23 -19.73 9.80 -8.39
N ARG A 24 -18.94 10.85 -8.10
CA ARG A 24 -17.48 10.75 -8.14
C ARG A 24 -17.08 9.59 -7.24
N PRO A 25 -16.33 8.61 -7.73
CA PRO A 25 -16.10 7.41 -6.98
C PRO A 25 -15.28 7.78 -5.74
N TRP A 26 -15.91 7.61 -4.58
CA TRP A 26 -15.31 7.67 -3.23
C TRP A 26 -14.02 6.81 -3.13
N SER A 27 -13.75 5.95 -4.12
CA SER A 27 -12.55 5.13 -4.22
C SER A 27 -11.25 5.86 -4.58
N SER A 28 -11.29 7.19 -4.79
CA SER A 28 -10.14 7.95 -5.29
C SER A 28 -9.09 8.30 -4.23
N GLY A 29 -9.43 8.21 -2.94
CA GLY A 29 -8.54 8.56 -1.81
C GLY A 29 -8.42 10.07 -1.58
N PRO A 30 -7.52 10.51 -0.66
CA PRO A 30 -7.31 11.93 -0.38
C PRO A 30 -6.76 12.66 -1.61
N SER A 31 -6.95 13.99 -1.67
CA SER A 31 -6.53 14.81 -2.81
C SER A 31 -5.43 15.79 -2.45
N TYR A 32 -4.50 16.00 -3.36
CA TYR A 32 -3.45 17.00 -3.27
C TYR A 32 -3.27 17.69 -4.62
N GLN A 33 -3.19 19.03 -4.63
CA GLN A 33 -3.07 19.86 -5.84
C GLN A 33 -4.08 19.50 -6.96
N GLY A 34 -5.34 19.30 -6.58
CA GLY A 34 -6.42 19.01 -7.52
C GLY A 34 -6.44 17.60 -8.12
N LYS A 35 -5.49 16.73 -7.76
CA LYS A 35 -5.49 15.31 -8.13
C LYS A 35 -5.72 14.41 -6.92
N SER A 36 -6.40 13.29 -7.11
CA SER A 36 -6.63 12.29 -6.06
C SER A 36 -5.43 11.35 -5.88
N ALA A 37 -5.33 10.67 -4.75
CA ALA A 37 -4.30 9.66 -4.49
C ALA A 37 -4.31 8.56 -5.55
N ALA A 38 -5.46 8.20 -6.11
CA ALA A 38 -5.54 7.27 -7.23
C ALA A 38 -4.94 7.81 -8.53
N GLN A 39 -5.13 9.10 -8.81
CA GLN A 39 -4.49 9.76 -9.96
C GLN A 39 -2.98 9.87 -9.75
N TRP A 40 -2.53 10.25 -8.55
CA TRP A 40 -1.11 10.28 -8.21
C TRP A 40 -0.46 8.90 -8.28
N LEU A 41 -1.13 7.85 -7.81
CA LEU A 41 -0.63 6.48 -7.94
C LEU A 41 -0.48 6.05 -9.41
N LYS A 42 -1.39 6.50 -10.29
CA LYS A 42 -1.28 6.26 -11.73
C LYS A 42 -0.06 6.98 -12.32
N LEU A 43 0.19 8.23 -11.92
CA LEU A 43 1.36 9.01 -12.34
C LEU A 43 2.67 8.42 -11.81
N TYR A 44 2.70 7.94 -10.57
CA TYR A 44 3.85 7.22 -10.01
C TYR A 44 4.25 5.97 -10.82
N ARG A 45 3.30 5.37 -11.53
CA ARG A 45 3.52 4.18 -12.37
C ARG A 45 3.86 4.52 -13.82
N SER A 46 3.80 5.80 -14.21
CA SER A 46 4.13 6.20 -15.58
C SER A 46 5.62 6.00 -15.86
N SER A 47 6.04 6.07 -17.12
CA SER A 47 7.46 6.05 -17.49
C SER A 47 8.18 7.37 -17.26
N SER A 48 7.45 8.46 -16.99
CA SER A 48 8.01 9.81 -16.82
C SER A 48 8.59 9.99 -15.43
N ILE A 49 9.90 10.29 -15.34
CA ILE A 49 10.57 10.54 -14.06
C ILE A 49 9.93 11.72 -13.32
N ALA A 50 9.63 12.80 -14.03
CA ALA A 50 9.00 13.99 -13.43
C ALA A 50 7.64 13.66 -12.80
N GLU A 51 6.79 12.89 -13.50
CA GLU A 51 5.48 12.51 -12.96
C GLU A 51 5.61 11.58 -11.73
N ARG A 52 6.67 10.77 -11.65
CA ARG A 52 6.94 9.93 -10.48
C ARG A 52 7.37 10.76 -9.29
N GLU A 53 8.24 11.73 -9.48
CA GLU A 53 8.69 12.63 -8.42
C GLU A 53 7.53 13.50 -7.91
N ASP A 54 6.72 14.06 -8.81
CA ASP A 54 5.51 14.82 -8.42
C ASP A 54 4.56 13.96 -7.58
N ALA A 55 4.37 12.70 -7.97
CA ALA A 55 3.55 11.77 -7.21
C ALA A 55 4.18 11.44 -5.84
N ARG A 56 5.50 11.22 -5.77
CA ARG A 56 6.22 11.00 -4.50
C ARG A 56 6.01 12.17 -3.56
N ASP A 57 6.17 13.39 -4.06
CA ASP A 57 6.02 14.60 -3.26
C ASP A 57 4.56 14.82 -2.84
N ALA A 58 3.59 14.49 -3.69
CA ALA A 58 2.19 14.47 -3.31
C ALA A 58 1.91 13.49 -2.15
N PHE A 59 2.47 12.28 -2.20
CA PHE A 59 2.29 11.29 -1.13
C PHE A 59 3.04 11.66 0.16
N LYS A 60 4.22 12.29 0.08
CA LYS A 60 4.90 12.88 1.23
C LYS A 60 4.06 13.98 1.87
N ALA A 61 3.49 14.88 1.05
CA ALA A 61 2.65 15.97 1.53
C ALA A 61 1.33 15.47 2.16
N LEU A 62 0.75 14.40 1.61
CA LEU A 62 -0.43 13.74 2.16
C LEU A 62 -0.14 13.00 3.48
N GLY A 63 1.07 12.44 3.62
CA GLY A 63 1.53 11.73 4.81
C GLY A 63 0.51 10.70 5.31
N ASP A 64 0.11 10.85 6.57
CA ASP A 64 -0.87 10.00 7.26
C ASP A 64 -2.22 9.86 6.54
N GLN A 65 -2.65 10.89 5.80
CA GLN A 65 -3.93 10.85 5.10
C GLN A 65 -3.94 9.84 3.95
N ALA A 66 -2.77 9.57 3.36
CA ALA A 66 -2.64 8.59 2.29
C ALA A 66 -2.64 7.15 2.79
N VAL A 67 -2.38 6.91 4.08
CA VAL A 67 -2.22 5.56 4.65
C VAL A 67 -3.44 4.68 4.40
N PRO A 68 -4.70 5.08 4.67
CA PRO A 68 -5.86 4.23 4.41
C PRO A 68 -5.99 3.85 2.93
N TYR A 69 -5.69 4.79 2.03
CA TYR A 69 -5.73 4.54 0.60
C TYR A 69 -4.64 3.55 0.17
N LEU A 70 -3.38 3.78 0.55
CA LEU A 70 -2.26 2.90 0.23
C LEU A 70 -2.47 1.49 0.83
N PHE A 71 -3.04 1.38 2.03
CA PHE A 71 -3.41 0.09 2.61
C PHE A 71 -4.53 -0.62 1.84
N SER A 72 -5.51 0.14 1.31
CA SER A 72 -6.53 -0.43 0.43
C SER A 72 -5.93 -1.00 -0.85
N VAL A 73 -4.86 -0.38 -1.37
CA VAL A 73 -4.12 -0.87 -2.54
C VAL A 73 -3.35 -2.15 -2.19
N LEU A 74 -2.66 -2.17 -1.05
CA LEU A 74 -1.92 -3.34 -0.56
C LEU A 74 -2.84 -4.54 -0.27
N THR A 75 -4.05 -4.31 0.21
CA THR A 75 -5.01 -5.38 0.56
C THR A 75 -5.78 -5.92 -0.64
N ARG A 76 -6.09 -5.07 -1.63
CA ARG A 76 -6.71 -5.50 -2.90
C ARG A 76 -5.78 -6.37 -3.74
N SER A 77 -4.47 -6.16 -3.61
CA SER A 77 -3.47 -7.07 -4.12
C SER A 77 -3.64 -8.45 -3.49
N ARG A 78 -4.08 -9.43 -4.28
CA ARG A 78 -4.38 -10.79 -3.78
C ARG A 78 -3.12 -11.39 -3.16
N GLY A 79 -3.22 -11.76 -1.88
CA GLY A 79 -2.13 -12.30 -1.08
C GLY A 79 -1.39 -13.44 -1.80
N LEU A 80 -0.08 -13.26 -1.93
CA LEU A 80 0.87 -14.21 -2.49
C LEU A 80 0.94 -15.47 -1.63
N SER A 81 0.25 -16.53 -2.05
CA SER A 81 0.57 -17.94 -1.74
C SER A 81 -0.14 -18.88 -2.71
N LEU A 82 -1.42 -18.63 -3.01
CA LEU A 82 -2.25 -19.48 -3.88
C LEU A 82 -2.04 -19.25 -5.40
N LEU A 83 -1.22 -18.27 -5.79
CA LEU A 83 -1.16 -17.79 -7.18
C LEU A 83 0.04 -18.31 -7.98
N ARG A 84 1.06 -18.91 -7.34
CA ARG A 84 2.17 -19.56 -8.08
C ARG A 84 1.70 -20.73 -8.95
N PRO A 85 0.79 -21.62 -8.47
CA PRO A 85 0.20 -22.65 -9.32
C PRO A 85 -0.65 -22.03 -10.44
N TYR A 86 -1.40 -20.97 -10.12
CA TYR A 86 -2.27 -20.27 -11.06
C TYR A 86 -1.50 -19.62 -12.21
N GLU A 87 -0.36 -18.97 -11.97
CA GLU A 87 0.47 -18.42 -13.06
C GLU A 87 1.04 -19.51 -13.98
N LYS A 88 1.45 -20.64 -13.40
CA LYS A 88 1.97 -21.78 -14.16
C LYS A 88 0.87 -22.36 -15.07
N VAL A 89 -0.36 -22.43 -14.57
CA VAL A 89 -1.55 -22.81 -15.34
C VAL A 89 -1.91 -21.73 -16.38
N TRP A 90 -1.87 -20.45 -16.00
CA TRP A 90 -2.15 -19.29 -16.86
C TRP A 90 -1.30 -19.28 -18.14
N SER A 91 -0.01 -19.51 -17.97
CA SER A 91 0.95 -19.59 -19.09
C SER A 91 0.62 -20.71 -20.08
N LYS A 92 -0.10 -21.75 -19.65
CA LYS A 92 -0.50 -22.91 -20.45
C LYS A 92 -1.93 -22.83 -21.01
N LEU A 93 -2.72 -21.82 -20.63
CA LEU A 93 -4.10 -21.67 -21.11
C LEU A 93 -4.16 -21.19 -22.56
N GLN A 94 -5.10 -21.75 -23.33
CA GLN A 94 -5.41 -21.35 -24.72
C GLN A 94 -6.09 -19.96 -24.78
N GLN A 95 -5.98 -19.29 -25.94
CA GLN A 95 -6.38 -17.89 -26.14
C GLN A 95 -7.81 -17.48 -25.69
N PRO A 96 -8.85 -18.32 -25.80
CA PRO A 96 -10.20 -17.93 -25.36
C PRO A 96 -10.27 -17.72 -23.83
N LEU A 97 -9.59 -18.60 -23.09
CA LEU A 97 -9.56 -18.57 -21.62
C LEU A 97 -8.68 -17.45 -21.09
N ARG A 98 -7.67 -17.02 -21.86
CA ARG A 98 -6.83 -15.85 -21.53
C ARG A 98 -7.58 -14.52 -21.55
N LYS A 99 -8.70 -14.41 -22.28
CA LYS A 99 -9.53 -13.20 -22.34
C LYS A 99 -10.51 -13.07 -21.18
N ILE A 100 -10.93 -14.20 -20.60
CA ILE A 100 -11.99 -14.26 -19.57
C ILE A 100 -11.40 -14.16 -18.17
N LEU A 101 -10.22 -14.73 -17.98
CA LEU A 101 -9.55 -14.78 -16.69
C LEU A 101 -8.50 -13.64 -16.61
N PRO A 102 -8.36 -12.95 -15.48
CA PRO A 102 -7.38 -11.87 -15.36
C PRO A 102 -5.96 -12.43 -15.21
N ARG A 103 -4.99 -11.89 -15.97
CA ARG A 103 -3.56 -12.16 -15.76
C ARG A 103 -3.17 -11.62 -14.39
N VAL A 104 -3.01 -12.53 -13.43
CA VAL A 104 -2.34 -12.25 -12.16
C VAL A 104 -0.86 -12.22 -12.47
N SER A 105 -0.21 -11.06 -12.33
CA SER A 105 1.24 -10.92 -12.50
C SER A 105 1.94 -11.15 -11.16
N ALA A 106 2.99 -11.97 -11.16
CA ALA A 106 3.94 -12.17 -10.07
C ALA A 106 4.57 -10.87 -9.53
N GLY A 107 4.45 -9.76 -10.26
CA GLY A 107 4.76 -8.43 -9.76
C GLY A 107 3.47 -7.62 -9.66
N ASP A 108 2.82 -7.62 -8.50
CA ASP A 108 1.75 -6.66 -8.26
C ASP A 108 2.36 -5.25 -8.14
N THR A 109 2.50 -4.60 -9.29
CA THR A 109 3.03 -3.24 -9.45
C THR A 109 2.30 -2.22 -8.59
N ASN A 110 1.03 -2.46 -8.22
CA ASN A 110 0.31 -1.57 -7.31
C ASN A 110 0.77 -1.77 -5.86
N SER A 111 1.00 -3.00 -5.43
CA SER A 111 1.55 -3.27 -4.10
C SER A 111 2.96 -2.76 -3.94
N GLU A 112 3.81 -2.91 -4.95
CA GLU A 112 5.18 -2.36 -4.92
C GLU A 112 5.15 -0.83 -4.89
N ALA A 113 4.33 -0.21 -5.72
CA ALA A 113 4.14 1.24 -5.69
C ALA A 113 3.64 1.72 -4.33
N ALA A 114 2.62 1.07 -3.77
CA ALA A 114 2.09 1.45 -2.46
C ALA A 114 3.13 1.29 -1.34
N LYS A 115 3.95 0.23 -1.36
CA LYS A 115 5.07 0.06 -0.42
C LYS A 115 6.10 1.16 -0.56
N ALA A 116 6.50 1.49 -1.78
CA ALA A 116 7.47 2.55 -2.04
C ALA A 116 6.96 3.90 -1.53
N LEU A 117 5.71 4.25 -1.87
CA LEU A 117 5.08 5.49 -1.44
C LEU A 117 4.92 5.58 0.09
N LEU A 118 4.62 4.47 0.78
CA LEU A 118 4.63 4.42 2.25
C LEU A 118 6.05 4.63 2.81
N SER A 119 7.07 4.04 2.18
CA SER A 119 8.47 4.23 2.58
C SER A 119 8.93 5.68 2.43
N ASP A 120 8.48 6.39 1.40
CA ASP A 120 8.83 7.79 1.21
C ASP A 120 8.03 8.72 2.12
N ALA A 121 6.73 8.43 2.31
CA ALA A 121 5.84 9.25 3.13
C ALA A 121 6.11 9.12 4.64
N ARG A 122 6.74 8.01 5.07
CA ARG A 122 7.06 7.69 6.47
C ARG A 122 5.93 8.01 7.46
N PRO A 123 4.75 7.40 7.31
CA PRO A 123 3.58 7.73 8.12
C PRO A 123 3.80 7.43 9.61
N SER A 124 3.06 8.14 10.46
CA SER A 124 3.13 7.97 11.91
C SER A 124 2.65 6.59 12.36
N ALA A 125 3.22 6.11 13.47
CA ALA A 125 2.79 4.89 14.13
C ALA A 125 1.30 4.96 14.51
N LYS A 126 0.80 6.13 14.90
CA LYS A 126 -0.61 6.36 15.27
C LYS A 126 -1.58 5.89 14.20
N VAL A 127 -1.25 6.06 12.91
CA VAL A 127 -2.14 5.67 11.81
C VAL A 127 -1.80 4.29 11.25
N LEU A 128 -0.52 3.92 11.24
CA LEU A 128 -0.07 2.66 10.64
C LEU A 128 -0.22 1.47 11.60
N MET A 129 0.09 1.62 12.89
CA MET A 129 0.09 0.52 13.86
C MET A 129 -1.28 -0.14 14.05
N PRO A 130 -2.41 0.58 14.17
CA PRO A 130 -3.73 -0.07 14.25
C PRO A 130 -4.05 -0.95 13.04
N ARG A 131 -3.51 -0.64 11.85
CA ARG A 131 -3.71 -1.40 10.61
C ARG A 131 -2.75 -2.59 10.50
N LEU A 132 -1.53 -2.45 11.02
CA LEU A 132 -0.53 -3.52 11.03
C LEU A 132 -0.76 -4.55 12.14
N LYS A 133 -1.27 -4.14 13.30
CA LYS A 133 -1.51 -5.00 14.47
C LYS A 133 -2.21 -6.32 14.09
N PRO A 134 -3.34 -6.34 13.35
CA PRO A 134 -3.98 -7.59 12.95
C PRO A 134 -3.09 -8.54 12.14
N TRP A 135 -2.18 -8.01 11.33
CA TRP A 135 -1.25 -8.82 10.51
C TRP A 135 -0.02 -9.27 11.30
N LEU A 136 0.36 -8.52 12.34
CA LEU A 136 1.49 -8.81 13.23
C LEU A 136 1.13 -9.78 14.36
N SER A 137 -0.14 -9.85 14.77
CA SER A 137 -0.59 -10.68 15.90
C SER A 137 -0.38 -12.17 15.69
N SER A 138 -0.37 -12.67 14.46
CA SER A 138 -0.14 -14.08 14.14
C SER A 138 0.96 -14.24 13.10
N PRO A 139 2.02 -15.04 13.38
CA PRO A 139 3.04 -15.40 12.41
C PRO A 139 2.49 -16.10 11.16
N GLU A 140 1.37 -16.81 11.28
CA GLU A 140 0.73 -17.54 10.18
C GLU A 140 -0.16 -16.65 9.30
N HIS A 141 -0.33 -15.38 9.68
CA HIS A 141 -1.11 -14.46 8.86
C HIS A 141 -0.45 -14.32 7.47
N PRO A 142 -1.20 -14.43 6.35
CA PRO A 142 -0.62 -14.40 4.99
C PRO A 142 0.18 -13.14 4.66
N ARG A 143 -0.04 -12.06 5.43
CA ARG A 143 0.66 -10.78 5.31
C ARG A 143 1.61 -10.49 6.46
N HIS A 144 1.96 -11.46 7.29
CA HIS A 144 2.84 -11.24 8.43
C HIS A 144 4.20 -10.67 8.01
N GLY A 145 4.89 -11.31 7.06
CA GLY A 145 6.14 -10.79 6.50
C GLY A 145 6.00 -9.40 5.86
N GLN A 146 4.88 -9.14 5.18
CA GLN A 146 4.58 -7.80 4.64
C GLN A 146 4.40 -6.78 5.76
N ALA A 147 3.71 -7.13 6.85
CA ALA A 147 3.52 -6.26 7.99
C ALA A 147 4.84 -5.93 8.69
N LEU A 148 5.71 -6.93 8.85
CA LEU A 148 7.07 -6.72 9.37
C LEU A 148 7.82 -5.70 8.51
N LEU A 149 7.88 -5.90 7.18
CA LEU A 149 8.51 -4.95 6.26
C LEU A 149 7.96 -3.52 6.40
N LEU A 150 6.64 -3.38 6.53
CA LEU A 150 5.98 -2.08 6.67
C LEU A 150 6.32 -1.37 7.98
N LEU A 151 6.74 -2.08 9.04
CA LEU A 151 7.24 -1.44 10.27
C LEU A 151 8.49 -0.61 9.99
N GLY A 152 9.34 -1.02 9.05
CA GLY A 152 10.49 -0.25 8.60
C GLY A 152 10.16 1.09 7.92
N TYR A 153 8.89 1.31 7.56
CA TYR A 153 8.44 2.56 6.93
C TYR A 153 7.75 3.50 7.92
N VAL A 154 7.67 3.14 9.21
CA VAL A 154 7.08 4.03 10.20
C VAL A 154 8.01 5.23 10.43
N GLY A 155 7.42 6.43 10.50
CA GLY A 155 8.06 7.66 10.90
C GLY A 155 7.91 7.88 12.41
N GLU A 156 7.25 8.97 12.78
CA GLU A 156 7.02 9.34 14.17
C GLU A 156 6.36 8.19 14.97
N GLY A 157 6.93 7.86 16.12
CA GLY A 157 6.44 6.78 16.99
C GLY A 157 6.86 5.37 16.58
N ALA A 158 7.81 5.22 15.66
CA ALA A 158 8.31 3.92 15.18
C ALA A 158 8.72 2.91 16.28
N ALA A 159 9.10 3.41 17.46
CA ALA A 159 9.40 2.59 18.64
C ALA A 159 8.26 1.61 19.01
N GLU A 160 6.99 1.94 18.70
CA GLU A 160 5.84 1.06 18.94
C GLU A 160 5.96 -0.27 18.15
N GLY A 161 6.64 -0.25 17.01
CA GLY A 161 6.87 -1.42 16.16
C GLY A 161 8.03 -2.33 16.60
N VAL A 162 8.94 -1.82 17.43
CA VAL A 162 10.21 -2.50 17.76
C VAL A 162 10.02 -3.87 18.43
N PRO A 163 9.07 -4.06 19.37
CA PRO A 163 8.83 -5.38 19.97
C PRO A 163 8.43 -6.45 18.94
N PHE A 164 7.76 -6.08 17.84
CA PHE A 164 7.34 -7.01 16.81
C PHE A 164 8.52 -7.49 15.95
N VAL A 165 9.44 -6.59 15.58
CA VAL A 165 10.64 -6.97 14.81
C VAL A 165 11.62 -7.78 15.67
N ILE A 166 11.77 -7.47 16.96
CA ILE A 166 12.57 -8.28 17.88
C ILE A 166 12.04 -9.72 17.95
N ARG A 167 10.72 -9.88 18.09
CA ARG A 167 10.10 -11.21 18.10
C ARG A 167 10.30 -11.95 16.77
N ALA A 168 10.22 -11.23 15.65
CA ALA A 168 10.36 -11.81 14.33
C ALA A 168 11.79 -12.25 13.98
N LEU A 169 12.82 -11.70 14.64
CA LEU A 169 14.20 -12.22 14.53
C LEU A 169 14.33 -13.66 15.03
N GLN A 170 13.46 -14.09 15.95
CA GLN A 170 13.44 -15.45 16.51
C GLN A 170 12.48 -16.39 15.74
N ASN A 171 11.98 -15.98 14.56
CA ASN A 171 11.03 -16.77 13.79
C ASN A 171 11.72 -17.90 13.01
N THR A 172 11.13 -19.09 12.98
CA THR A 172 11.65 -20.23 12.22
C THR A 172 11.66 -19.98 10.71
N ASN A 173 10.80 -19.10 10.21
CA ASN A 173 10.75 -18.69 8.82
C ASN A 173 11.84 -17.65 8.50
N ARG A 174 12.84 -18.06 7.71
CA ARG A 174 13.93 -17.19 7.23
C ARG A 174 13.48 -15.89 6.56
N TYR A 175 12.31 -15.86 5.90
CA TYR A 175 11.79 -14.64 5.29
C TYR A 175 11.32 -13.64 6.35
N HIS A 176 10.71 -14.11 7.43
CA HIS A 176 10.29 -13.24 8.54
C HIS A 176 11.50 -12.64 9.24
N ARG A 177 12.57 -13.42 9.46
CA ARG A 177 13.84 -12.91 10.00
C ARG A 177 14.45 -11.85 9.10
N ALA A 178 14.54 -12.12 7.79
CA ALA A 178 15.06 -11.16 6.82
C ALA A 178 14.26 -9.85 6.78
N PHE A 179 12.92 -9.92 6.81
CA PHE A 179 12.08 -8.72 6.88
C PHE A 179 12.22 -7.96 8.20
N ALA A 180 12.41 -8.65 9.31
CA ALA A 180 12.67 -8.04 10.61
C ALA A 180 13.99 -7.26 10.59
N THR A 181 15.09 -7.88 10.11
CA THR A 181 16.40 -7.23 9.98
C THR A 181 16.35 -6.03 9.04
N GLN A 182 15.68 -6.18 7.89
CA GLN A 182 15.49 -5.06 6.95
C GLN A 182 14.73 -3.90 7.58
N SER A 183 13.70 -4.21 8.38
CA SER A 183 12.90 -3.19 9.06
C SER A 183 13.69 -2.49 10.14
N ILE A 184 14.48 -3.22 10.93
CA ILE A 184 15.40 -2.66 11.92
C ILE A 184 16.41 -1.70 11.26
N TRP A 185 16.99 -2.08 10.13
CA TRP A 185 17.90 -1.21 9.37
C TRP A 185 17.22 0.09 8.93
N LYS A 186 15.99 0.02 8.40
CA LYS A 186 15.24 1.20 7.97
C LYS A 186 14.79 2.10 9.12
N LEU A 187 14.48 1.50 10.26
CA LEU A 187 14.12 2.22 11.48
C LEU A 187 15.31 2.96 12.09
N GLY A 188 16.56 2.55 11.82
CA GLY A 188 17.74 3.27 12.29
C GLY A 188 17.81 3.36 13.82
N ALA A 189 17.96 4.59 14.35
CA ALA A 189 18.17 4.83 15.78
C ALA A 189 16.97 4.40 16.63
N GLU A 190 15.76 4.48 16.08
CA GLU A 190 14.50 4.10 16.73
C GLU A 190 14.47 2.60 17.08
N ALA A 191 15.24 1.77 16.37
CA ALA A 191 15.36 0.34 16.62
C ALA A 191 16.54 -0.05 17.53
N ARG A 192 17.17 0.89 18.23
CA ARG A 192 18.32 0.62 19.13
C ARG A 192 18.05 -0.49 20.15
N ALA A 193 16.82 -0.63 20.63
CA ALA A 193 16.44 -1.71 21.55
C ALA A 193 16.53 -3.12 20.94
N ALA A 194 16.60 -3.24 19.60
CA ALA A 194 16.76 -4.50 18.90
C ALA A 194 18.23 -4.98 18.80
N VAL A 195 19.21 -4.15 19.19
CA VAL A 195 20.65 -4.49 19.05
C VAL A 195 21.01 -5.81 19.76
N PRO A 196 20.62 -6.07 21.02
CA PRO A 196 20.93 -7.36 21.66
C PRO A 196 20.32 -8.56 20.92
N ALA A 197 19.11 -8.40 20.38
CA ALA A 197 18.44 -9.45 19.62
C ALA A 197 19.11 -9.69 18.25
N LEU A 198 19.62 -8.64 17.61
CA LEU A 198 20.42 -8.77 16.39
C LEU A 198 21.74 -9.50 16.65
N ILE A 199 22.44 -9.17 17.75
CA ILE A 199 23.69 -9.84 18.12
C ILE A 199 23.43 -11.34 18.32
N GLY A 200 22.38 -11.71 19.05
CA GLY A 200 22.01 -13.12 19.23
C GLY A 200 21.57 -13.83 17.95
N ALA A 201 21.16 -13.09 16.91
CA ALA A 201 20.77 -13.65 15.62
C ALA A 201 21.96 -13.76 14.62
N LEU A 202 23.17 -13.33 14.99
CA LEU A 202 24.36 -13.49 14.13
C LEU A 202 24.82 -14.95 14.05
N ASP A 203 24.47 -15.76 15.05
CA ASP A 203 24.77 -17.19 15.11
C ASP A 203 23.68 -18.06 14.43
N ASP A 204 22.75 -17.43 13.72
CA ASP A 204 21.66 -18.08 12.98
C ASP A 204 22.18 -18.75 11.69
N PRO A 205 21.91 -20.05 11.47
CA PRO A 205 22.44 -20.82 10.33
C PRO A 205 21.89 -20.44 8.94
#